data_AF-A0A858B903-F1
#
_entry.id   AF-A0A858B903-F1
#
_cell.length_a   1.000
_cell.length_b   1.000
_cell.length_c   1.000
_cell.angle_alpha   90.00
_cell.angle_beta   90.00
_cell.angle_gamma   90.00
#
_symmetry.space_group_name_H-M   'P 1'
#
loop_
_entity.id
_entity.type
_entity.pdbx_description
1 polymer ?
#
loop_
_entity_poly.entity_id
_entity_poly.type
_entity_poly.pdbx_seq_one_letter_code
_entity_poly.pdbx_strand_id
1 'polypeptide(L)' 'TQTVLCDMLLRDAPIAIVTQSPNVMDLVKCDVAALYYRKKFWLHGLTPTVAQIKDITEWLQECHAEST' A
#
# COMPACT_ATOMS: atom_id res chain seq x y z
N THR A 1 0.76 -2.84 18.16
CA THR A 1 0.89 -3.09 16.71
C THR A 1 0.22 -4.37 16.27
N GLN A 2 0.38 -5.51 16.97
CA GLN A 2 -0.22 -6.79 16.52
C GLN A 2 -1.75 -6.78 16.40
N THR A 3 -2.48 -6.19 17.36
CA THR A 3 -3.96 -6.10 17.32
C THR A 3 -4.48 -5.28 16.13
N VAL A 4 -3.85 -4.13 15.86
CA VAL A 4 -4.22 -3.25 14.74
C VAL A 4 -4.03 -3.95 13.40
N LEU A 5 -2.93 -4.68 13.23
CA LEU A 5 -2.68 -5.46 12.03
C LEU A 5 -3.74 -6.57 11.87
N CYS A 6 -4.09 -7.29 12.94
CA CYS A 6 -5.14 -8.30 12.90
C CYS A 6 -6.49 -7.70 12.47
N ASP A 7 -6.88 -6.55 13.02
CA ASP A 7 -8.13 -5.87 12.66
C ASP A 7 -8.14 -5.41 11.20
N MET A 8 -6.99 -5.00 10.66
CA MET A 8 -6.86 -4.62 9.25
C MET A 8 -6.93 -5.81 8.29
N LEU A 9 -6.41 -6.97 8.68
CA LEU A 9 -6.44 -8.21 7.89
C LEU A 9 -7.83 -8.85 7.84
N LEU A 10 -8.68 -8.60 8.85
CA LEU A 10 -10.06 -9.10 8.91
C LEU A 10 -11.04 -8.28 8.04
N ARG A 11 -10.58 -7.26 7.32
CA ARG A 11 -11.43 -6.41 6.47
C ARG A 11 -11.80 -7.11 5.16
N ASP A 12 -13.02 -6.88 4.70
CA ASP A 12 -13.59 -7.54 3.51
C ASP A 12 -12.88 -7.24 2.19
N ALA A 13 -12.10 -6.16 2.11
CA ALA A 13 -11.46 -5.74 0.87
C ALA A 13 -10.04 -5.20 1.09
N PRO A 14 -9.04 -5.56 0.24
CA PRO A 14 -7.65 -5.11 0.36
C PRO A 14 -7.49 -3.58 0.36
N ILE A 15 -8.36 -2.89 -0.36
CA ILE A 15 -8.41 -1.42 -0.41
C ILE A 15 -8.62 -0.80 0.99
N ALA A 16 -9.34 -1.49 1.87
CA ALA A 16 -9.67 -1.01 3.20
C ALA A 16 -8.44 -0.81 4.09
N ILE A 17 -7.31 -1.45 3.77
CA ILE A 17 -6.01 -1.28 4.43
C ILE A 17 -5.51 0.17 4.34
N VAL A 18 -5.82 0.86 3.23
CA VAL A 18 -5.37 2.25 2.98
C VAL A 18 -6.48 3.28 3.22
N THR A 19 -7.74 2.89 3.05
CA THR A 19 -8.88 3.84 3.08
C THR A 19 -9.62 3.91 4.42
N GLN A 20 -9.57 2.88 5.26
CA GLN A 20 -10.26 2.87 6.56
C GLN A 20 -9.28 3.08 7.71
N SER A 21 -9.73 3.76 8.76
CA SER A 21 -8.95 3.96 9.99
C SER A 21 -9.16 2.79 10.97
N PRO A 22 -8.11 2.27 11.63
CA PRO A 22 -6.70 2.58 11.41
C PRO A 22 -6.19 2.06 10.05
N ASN A 23 -5.30 2.79 9.38
CA ASN A 23 -4.74 2.47 8.06
C ASN A 23 -3.24 2.09 8.14
N VAL A 24 -2.63 1.79 6.98
CA VAL A 24 -1.22 1.36 6.91
C VAL A 24 -0.22 2.35 7.52
N MET A 25 -0.51 3.64 7.51
CA MET A 25 0.33 4.67 8.13
C MET A 25 0.20 4.71 9.67
N ASP A 26 -0.86 4.11 10.23
CA ASP A 26 -0.97 3.87 11.67
C ASP A 26 -0.12 2.65 12.10
N LEU A 27 0.20 1.75 11.16
CA LEU A 27 1.03 0.58 11.39
C LEU A 27 2.52 0.88 11.27
N VAL A 28 2.91 1.70 10.28
CA VAL A 28 4.29 2.09 10.01
C VAL A 28 4.35 3.61 9.95
N LYS A 29 5.32 4.22 10.65
CA LYS A 29 5.55 5.66 10.56
C LYS A 29 5.98 6.03 9.15
N CYS A 30 5.07 6.62 8.38
CA CYS A 30 5.35 7.20 7.07
C CYS A 30 4.40 8.37 6.79
N ASP A 31 4.87 9.30 5.96
CA ASP A 31 4.08 10.47 5.55
C ASP A 31 3.17 10.18 4.35
N VAL A 32 3.43 9.07 3.66
CA VAL A 32 2.84 8.73 2.37
C VAL A 32 2.64 7.22 2.26
N ALA A 33 1.52 6.81 1.66
CA ALA A 33 1.24 5.42 1.31
C ALA A 33 0.53 5.32 -0.05
N ALA A 34 0.81 4.25 -0.80
CA ALA A 34 0.13 3.95 -2.06
C ALA A 34 -0.19 2.45 -2.13
N LEU A 35 -1.41 2.12 -2.55
CA LEU A 35 -1.81 0.76 -2.92
C LEU A 35 -2.04 0.70 -4.43
N TYR A 36 -1.31 -0.20 -5.09
CA TYR A 36 -1.55 -0.56 -6.48
C TYR A 36 -2.12 -1.97 -6.56
N TYR A 37 -3.39 -2.10 -6.95
CA TYR A 37 -4.06 -3.39 -7.06
C TYR A 37 -5.02 -3.41 -8.24
N ARG A 38 -4.97 -4.47 -9.06
CA ARG A 38 -5.81 -4.63 -10.27
C ARG A 38 -5.81 -3.39 -11.19
N LYS A 39 -4.63 -2.83 -11.45
CA LYS A 39 -4.43 -1.64 -12.30
C LYS A 39 -5.10 -0.36 -11.77
N LYS A 40 -5.44 -0.32 -10.48
CA LYS A 40 -5.99 0.85 -9.80
C LYS A 40 -5.04 1.31 -8.71
N PHE A 41 -4.99 2.63 -8.51
CA PHE A 41 -4.15 3.28 -7.51
C PHE A 41 -5.01 3.91 -6.43
N TRP A 42 -4.63 3.69 -5.18
CA TRP A 42 -5.16 4.39 -4.02
C TRP A 42 -4.00 5.07 -3.31
N LEU A 43 -4.03 6.38 -3.30
CA LEU A 43 -2.93 7.23 -2.87
C LEU A 43 -3.33 7.93 -1.58
N HIS A 44 -2.43 7.94 -0.60
CA HIS A 44 -2.63 8.58 0.68
C HIS A 44 -1.42 9.48 0.97
N GLY A 45 -1.63 10.79 1.06
CA GLY A 45 -0.56 11.79 1.19
C GLY A 45 -0.01 12.31 -0.15
N LEU A 46 1.13 13.02 -0.09
CA LEU A 46 1.83 13.54 -1.27
C LEU A 46 2.63 12.44 -1.95
N THR A 47 1.94 11.68 -2.80
CA THR A 47 2.51 10.56 -3.55
C THR A 47 3.20 11.03 -4.83
N PRO A 48 4.21 10.28 -5.32
CA PRO A 48 4.71 10.44 -6.68
C PRO A 48 3.58 10.28 -7.71
N THR A 49 3.80 10.73 -8.94
CA THR A 49 2.82 10.57 -10.02
C THR A 49 2.55 9.10 -10.31
N VAL A 50 1.36 8.79 -10.86
CA VAL A 50 1.00 7.42 -11.25
C VAL A 50 2.05 6.76 -12.15
N ALA A 51 2.68 7.54 -13.04
CA ALA A 51 3.75 7.06 -13.89
C ALA A 51 4.99 6.63 -13.09
N GLN A 52 5.39 7.42 -12.10
CA GLN A 52 6.52 7.11 -11.22
C GLN A 52 6.24 5.90 -10.33
N ILE A 53 5.02 5.77 -9.78
CA ILE A 53 4.65 4.61 -8.96
C ILE A 53 4.70 3.34 -9.82
N LYS A 54 4.21 3.41 -11.06
CA LYS A 54 4.24 2.28 -12.00
C LYS A 54 5.69 1.87 -12.33
N ASP A 55 6.55 2.84 -12.62
CA ASP A 55 7.97 2.62 -12.89
C ASP A 55 8.67 1.93 -11.71
N ILE A 56 8.40 2.37 -10.46
CA ILE A 56 8.94 1.73 -9.25
C ILE A 56 8.41 0.30 -9.09
N THR A 57 7.12 0.06 -9.34
CA THR A 57 6.55 -1.30 -9.23
C THR A 57 7.11 -2.25 -10.27
N GLU A 58 7.36 -1.76 -11.49
CA GLU A 58 7.99 -2.54 -12.57
C GLU A 58 9.44 -2.85 -12.22
N TRP A 59 10.20 -1.85 -11.75
CA TRP A 59 11.57 -2.03 -11.28
C TRP A 59 11.67 -3.05 -10.13
N LEU A 60 10.78 -2.98 -9.14
CA LEU A 60 10.72 -3.94 -8.03
C LEU A 60 10.43 -5.35 -8.51
N GLN A 61 9.50 -5.50 -9.46
CA GLN A 61 9.16 -6.81 -10.02
C GLN A 61 10.33 -7.41 -10.80
N GLU A 62 11.06 -6.60 -11.57
CA GLU A 62 12.23 -7.07 -12.34
C GLU A 62 13.40 -7.46 -11.42
N CYS A 63 13.68 -6.67 -10.39
CA CYS A 63 14.86 -6.87 -9.53
C CYS A 63 14.63 -7.91 -8.42
N HIS A 64 13.38 -8.08 -7.97
CA HIS A 64 13.05 -8.83 -6.76
C HIS A 64 11.87 -9.78 -6.93
N ALA A 65 11.62 -10.28 -8.14
CA ALA A 65 10.52 -11.22 -8.44
C ALA A 65 10.41 -12.41 -7.47
N GLU A 66 11.54 -12.85 -6.90
CA GLU A 66 11.62 -14.02 -6.01
C GLU A 66 11.50 -13.68 -4.52
N SER A 67 11.47 -12.40 -4.15
CA SER A 67 11.44 -11.92 -2.75
C SER A 67 10.10 -11.30 -2.32
N THR A 68 9.12 -11.25 -3.23
CA THR A 68 7.74 -10.75 -3.04
C THR A 68 6.73 -11.80 -3.42
#